data_AF-A0A7C2UG22-F1
#
_entry.id   AF-A0A7C2UG22-F1
#
_cell.length_a   1.000
_cell.length_b   1.000
_cell.length_c   1.000
_cell.angle_alpha   90.00
_cell.angle_beta   90.00
_cell.angle_gamma   90.00
#
_symmetry.space_group_name_H-M   'P 1'
#
loop_
_entity.id
_entity.type
_entity.pdbx_description
1 polymer ?
#
loop_
_entity_poly.entity_id
_entity_poly.type
_entity_poly.pdbx_seq_one_letter_code
_entity_poly.pdbx_strand_id
1 'polypeptide(L)'
;MRVHWRRLFYRPRAVVTAREGEVATLRIEGLVCDLCAARARRGLLSLPGVRGATVDLESGTALVRSAAPLPEGALERAVESTVLFP
;
A
#
# COMPACT_ATOMS: atom_id res chain seq x y z
N MET A 1 13.28 -3.16 32.22
CA MET A 1 12.46 -2.41 31.23
C MET A 1 11.96 -3.38 30.17
N ARG A 2 10.67 -3.73 30.18
CA ARG A 2 10.06 -4.55 29.12
C ARG A 2 9.60 -3.62 28.02
N VAL A 3 10.50 -3.33 27.10
CA VAL A 3 10.16 -2.53 25.93
C VAL A 3 9.25 -3.41 25.06
N HIS A 4 7.97 -3.06 24.94
CA HIS A 4 6.99 -3.81 24.16
C HIS A 4 7.22 -3.58 22.66
N TRP A 5 8.34 -4.11 22.13
CA TRP A 5 8.75 -3.95 20.73
C TRP A 5 7.69 -4.46 19.77
N ARG A 6 6.82 -5.39 20.20
CA ARG A 6 5.64 -5.88 19.45
C ARG A 6 4.61 -4.79 19.07
N ARG A 7 4.69 -3.56 19.59
CA ARG A 7 3.80 -2.43 19.26
C ARG A 7 4.48 -1.26 18.52
N LEU A 8 5.78 -1.38 18.18
CA LEU A 8 6.43 -0.52 17.16
C LEU A 8 6.11 -0.99 15.72
N PHE A 9 5.42 -2.13 15.58
CA PHE A 9 5.09 -2.81 14.33
C PHE A 9 3.63 -2.61 13.93
N TYR A 10 3.21 -1.38 13.68
CA TYR A 10 1.96 -1.21 12.93
C TYR A 10 2.28 -1.33 11.45
N ARG A 11 2.45 -2.58 10.99
CA ARG A 11 2.51 -2.89 9.56
C ARG A 11 1.13 -2.56 8.99
N PRO A 12 1.00 -1.57 8.09
CA PRO A 12 -0.28 -1.34 7.46
C PRO A 12 -0.63 -2.57 6.65
N ARG A 13 -1.87 -3.04 6.79
CA ARG A 13 -2.37 -4.17 6.01
C ARG A 13 -2.94 -3.64 4.71
N ALA A 14 -2.42 -4.09 3.59
CA ALA A 14 -3.04 -3.86 2.30
C ALA A 14 -3.79 -5.12 1.89
N VAL A 15 -5.03 -4.96 1.40
CA VAL A 15 -5.84 -6.05 0.87
C VAL A 15 -6.41 -5.60 -0.48
N VAL A 16 -6.27 -6.42 -1.51
CA VAL A 16 -6.90 -6.13 -2.81
C VAL A 16 -8.40 -6.33 -2.70
N THR A 17 -9.19 -5.29 -3.00
CA THR A 17 -10.66 -5.32 -2.93
C THR A 17 -11.33 -5.46 -4.29
N ALA A 18 -10.70 -4.98 -5.36
CA ALA A 18 -11.22 -5.10 -6.72
C ALA A 18 -10.09 -5.14 -7.75
N ARG A 19 -10.32 -5.87 -8.86
CA ARG A 19 -9.36 -5.98 -9.97
C ARG A 19 -10.10 -6.03 -11.29
N GLU A 20 -9.70 -5.16 -12.19
CA GLU A 20 -10.23 -5.07 -13.56
C GLU A 20 -9.02 -4.95 -14.51
N GLY A 21 -8.42 -6.10 -14.86
CA GLY A 21 -7.29 -6.19 -15.77
C GLY A 21 -6.07 -5.33 -15.38
N GLU A 22 -6.02 -4.12 -15.93
CA GLU A 22 -4.97 -3.11 -15.74
C GLU A 22 -5.19 -2.20 -14.52
N VAL A 23 -6.34 -2.28 -13.84
CA VAL A 23 -6.65 -1.46 -12.67
C VAL A 23 -6.91 -2.34 -11.45
N ALA A 24 -6.26 -2.04 -10.34
CA ALA A 24 -6.45 -2.71 -9.06
C ALA A 24 -6.78 -1.70 -7.96
N THR A 25 -7.75 -2.04 -7.12
CA THR A 25 -8.12 -1.28 -5.93
C THR A 25 -7.67 -2.05 -4.70
N LEU A 26 -6.96 -1.37 -3.82
CA LEU A 26 -6.40 -1.89 -2.57
C LEU A 26 -7.00 -1.10 -1.41
N ARG A 27 -7.45 -1.78 -0.37
CA ARG A 27 -7.75 -1.15 0.93
C ARG A 27 -6.50 -1.23 1.80
N ILE A 28 -6.05 -0.09 2.32
CA ILE A 28 -4.88 -0.01 3.18
C ILE A 28 -5.35 0.39 4.57
N GLU A 29 -5.28 -0.56 5.50
CA GLU A 29 -5.53 -0.30 6.90
C GLU A 29 -4.27 0.23 7.57
N GLY A 30 -4.43 1.31 8.32
CA GLY A 30 -3.38 1.85 9.17
C GLY A 30 -2.54 2.97 8.57
N LEU A 31 -2.99 3.56 7.46
CA LEU A 31 -2.52 4.89 7.06
C LEU A 31 -3.09 5.94 8.02
N VAL A 32 -2.19 6.66 8.69
CA VAL A 32 -2.55 7.68 9.70
C VAL A 32 -2.04 9.08 9.35
N CYS A 33 -1.29 9.22 8.24
CA CYS A 33 -0.66 10.48 7.88
C CYS A 33 -0.52 10.65 6.36
N ASP A 34 -0.59 11.89 5.85
CA ASP A 34 -0.41 12.20 4.42
C ASP A 34 0.95 11.72 3.89
N LEU A 35 1.99 11.83 4.72
CA LEU A 35 3.32 11.34 4.39
C LEU A 35 3.35 9.81 4.23
N CYS A 36 2.53 9.10 5.00
CA CYS A 36 2.38 7.65 4.96
C CYS A 36 1.69 7.23 3.67
N ALA A 37 0.63 7.94 3.29
CA ALA A 37 -0.08 7.74 2.02
C ALA A 37 0.84 8.04 0.82
N ALA A 38 1.63 9.12 0.89
CA ALA A 38 2.62 9.47 -0.13
C ALA A 38 3.72 8.40 -0.27
N ARG A 39 4.18 7.82 0.85
CA ARG A 39 5.13 6.69 0.84
C ARG A 39 4.52 5.44 0.22
N ALA A 40 3.32 5.03 0.64
CA ALA A 40 2.60 3.90 0.05
C ALA A 40 2.43 4.05 -1.47
N ARG A 41 2.01 5.24 -1.91
CA ARG A 41 1.91 5.59 -3.34
C ARG A 41 3.23 5.41 -4.08
N ARG A 42 4.33 5.91 -3.53
CA ARG A 42 5.67 5.78 -4.14
C ARG A 42 6.13 4.33 -4.20
N GLY A 43 5.86 3.53 -3.17
CA GLY A 43 6.14 2.10 -3.16
C GLY A 43 5.43 1.35 -4.28
N LEU A 44 4.14 1.65 -4.46
CA LEU A 44 3.33 1.11 -5.56
C LEU A 44 3.86 1.55 -6.93
N LEU A 45 4.23 2.82 -7.10
CA LEU A 45 4.83 3.32 -8.34
C LEU A 45 6.20 2.72 -8.65
N SER A 46 6.92 2.26 -7.63
CA SER A 46 8.22 1.61 -7.80
C SER A 46 8.12 0.16 -8.29
N LEU A 47 6.91 -0.42 -8.34
CA LEU A 47 6.72 -1.77 -8.86
C LEU A 47 6.86 -1.79 -10.39
N PRO A 48 7.58 -2.79 -10.93
CA PRO A 48 7.69 -2.95 -12.37
C PRO A 48 6.31 -3.22 -12.98
N GLY A 49 5.94 -2.42 -13.97
CA GLY A 49 4.65 -2.51 -14.67
C GLY A 49 3.56 -1.59 -14.13
N VAL A 50 3.76 -0.88 -13.01
CA VAL A 50 2.82 0.15 -12.56
C VAL A 50 3.00 1.43 -13.40
N ARG A 51 1.92 1.87 -14.04
CA ARG A 51 1.86 3.13 -14.80
C ARG A 51 1.40 4.31 -13.95
N GLY A 52 0.61 4.04 -12.91
CA GLY A 52 0.12 5.08 -12.00
C GLY A 52 -0.42 4.50 -10.72
N ALA A 53 -0.33 5.25 -9.63
CA ALA A 53 -0.97 4.92 -8.36
C ALA A 53 -1.52 6.20 -7.73
N THR A 54 -2.72 6.11 -7.18
CA THR A 54 -3.40 7.14 -6.41
C THR A 54 -3.77 6.53 -5.06
N VAL A 55 -3.52 7.26 -3.98
CA VAL A 55 -3.89 6.83 -2.63
C VAL A 55 -4.80 7.89 -2.05
N ASP A 56 -5.92 7.46 -1.51
CA ASP A 56 -6.94 8.26 -0.86
C ASP A 56 -6.90 7.95 0.64
N LEU A 57 -6.47 8.93 1.44
CA LEU A 57 -6.31 8.78 2.88
C LEU A 57 -7.66 8.81 3.61
N GLU A 58 -8.64 9.58 3.13
CA GLU A 58 -9.97 9.69 3.74
C GLU A 58 -10.71 8.35 3.72
N SER A 59 -10.63 7.64 2.60
CA SER A 59 -11.24 6.32 2.42
C SER A 59 -10.30 5.16 2.76
N GLY A 60 -9.01 5.41 2.96
CA GLY A 60 -8.00 4.38 3.18
C GLY A 60 -7.84 3.43 1.98
N THR A 61 -8.02 3.95 0.76
CA THR A 61 -8.05 3.14 -0.47
C THR A 61 -6.97 3.61 -1.45
N ALA A 62 -6.31 2.68 -2.12
CA ALA A 62 -5.31 2.94 -3.15
C ALA A 62 -5.74 2.32 -4.48
N LEU A 63 -5.73 3.14 -5.53
CA LEU A 63 -6.00 2.74 -6.90
C LEU A 63 -4.69 2.65 -7.67
N VAL A 64 -4.39 1.49 -8.22
CA VAL A 64 -3.17 1.21 -8.97
C VAL A 64 -3.54 0.87 -10.41
N ARG A 65 -2.87 1.53 -11.35
CA ARG A 65 -2.95 1.26 -12.78
C ARG A 65 -1.64 0.64 -13.23
N SER A 66 -1.69 -0.55 -13.77
CA SER A 66 -0.54 -1.29 -14.29
C SER A 66 -0.77 -1.73 -15.73
N ALA A 67 0.31 -1.83 -16.50
CA ALA A 67 0.28 -2.27 -17.91
C ALA A 67 -0.07 -3.75 -18.07
N ALA A 68 0.04 -4.52 -16.99
CA ALA A 68 -0.25 -5.93 -16.94
C ALA A 68 -0.89 -6.27 -15.58
N PRO A 69 -1.65 -7.39 -15.50
CA PRO A 69 -2.17 -7.88 -14.22
C PRO A 69 -1.02 -8.21 -13.27
N LEU A 70 -0.93 -7.49 -12.16
CA LEU A 70 0.04 -7.77 -11.09
C LEU A 70 -0.58 -8.73 -10.08
N PRO A 71 0.18 -9.69 -9.53
CA PRO A 71 -0.32 -10.57 -8.47
C PRO A 71 -0.61 -9.77 -7.18
N GLU A 72 -1.66 -10.14 -6.44
CA GLU A 72 -2.09 -9.49 -5.17
C GLU A 72 -0.94 -9.41 -4.19
N GLY A 73 -0.30 -10.54 -3.94
CA GLY A 73 0.80 -10.59 -3.00
C GLY A 73 1.95 -9.66 -3.38
N ALA A 74 2.12 -9.22 -4.64
CA ALA A 74 3.13 -8.22 -4.98
C ALA A 74 2.70 -6.79 -4.60
N LEU A 75 1.45 -6.43 -4.84
CA LEU A 75 0.91 -5.12 -4.48
C LEU A 75 0.83 -4.95 -2.96
N GLU A 76 0.38 -5.98 -2.25
CA GLU A 76 0.30 -5.97 -0.79
C GLU A 76 1.69 -5.82 -0.16
N ARG A 77 2.66 -6.63 -0.60
CA ARG A 77 4.06 -6.53 -0.14
C ARG A 77 4.69 -5.18 -0.44
N ALA A 78 4.37 -4.55 -1.57
CA ALA A 78 4.91 -3.24 -1.90
C ALA A 78 4.43 -2.17 -0.91
N VAL A 79 3.16 -2.20 -0.50
CA VAL A 79 2.64 -1.27 0.51
C VAL A 79 3.25 -1.57 1.88
N GLU A 80 3.24 -2.84 2.30
CA GLU A 80 3.77 -3.28 3.60
C GLU A 80 5.25 -2.97 3.79
N SER A 81 6.06 -3.09 2.73
CA SER A 81 7.51 -2.82 2.80
C SER A 81 7.86 -1.34 2.76
N THR A 82 6.98 -0.50 2.20
CA THR A 82 7.27 0.93 2.00
C THR A 82 6.84 1.80 3.18
N VAL A 83 5.80 1.38 3.90
CA VAL A 83 5.30 2.12 5.05
C VAL A 83 5.89 1.53 6.33
N LEU A 84 7.15 1.89 6.58
CA LEU A 84 7.77 1.74 7.89
C LEU A 84 7.62 3.09 8.61
N PHE A 85 6.85 3.09 9.69
CA PHE A 85 6.72 4.23 10.59
C PHE A 85 7.90 4.14 11.59
N PRO A 86 8.87 5.07 11.58
CA PRO A 86 9.83 5.21 12.68
C PRO A 86 9.18 5.82 13.94
#